data_AF-A0A3C1MSA5-F1
#
_entry.id   AF-A0A3C1MSA5-F1
#
_cell.length_a   1.000
_cell.length_b   1.000
_cell.length_c   1.000
_cell.angle_alpha   90.00
_cell.angle_beta   90.00
_cell.angle_gamma   90.00
#
_symmetry.space_group_name_H-M   'P 1'
#
loop_
_entity.id
_entity.type
_entity.pdbx_description
1 polymer ?
#
loop_
_entity_poly.entity_id
_entity_poly.type
_entity_poly.pdbx_seq_one_letter_code
_entity_poly.pdbx_strand_id
1 'polypeptide(L)' 'VIELDGLAGEPMDVLVNGCLIAQGEVVVVNDKFGIRLTDIITPAERIRKLNK' A
#
# COMPACT_ATOMS: atom_id res chain seq x y z
N VAL A 1 5.32 -23.80 -6.61
CA VAL A 1 4.43 -22.87 -5.86
C VAL A 1 5.30 -22.24 -4.78
N ILE A 2 5.22 -20.92 -4.61
CA ILE A 2 5.96 -20.18 -3.57
C ILE A 2 4.91 -19.50 -2.69
N GLU A 3 4.98 -19.75 -1.40
CA GLU A 3 4.10 -19.13 -0.41
C GLU A 3 4.68 -17.76 -0.03
N LEU A 4 3.79 -16.80 0.21
CA LEU A 4 4.14 -15.46 0.70
C LEU A 4 3.66 -15.32 2.14
N ASP A 5 4.30 -14.44 2.89
CA ASP A 5 3.98 -14.22 4.31
C ASP A 5 2.62 -13.52 4.52
N GLY A 6 2.16 -12.74 3.53
CA GLY A 6 0.90 -12.01 3.60
C GLY A 6 -0.32 -12.89 3.38
N LEU A 7 -1.30 -12.82 4.28
CA LEU A 7 -2.54 -13.57 4.14
C LEU A 7 -3.47 -12.92 3.11
N ALA A 8 -4.21 -13.75 2.37
CA ALA A 8 -5.19 -13.26 1.42
C ALA A 8 -6.30 -12.46 2.12
N GLY A 9 -6.54 -11.24 1.65
CA GLY A 9 -7.54 -10.33 2.22
C GLY A 9 -7.00 -9.37 3.28
N GLU A 10 -5.75 -9.51 3.70
CA GLU A 10 -5.11 -8.50 4.55
C GLU A 10 -4.65 -7.28 3.73
N PRO A 11 -4.67 -6.07 4.32
CA PRO A 11 -4.06 -4.90 3.70
C PRO A 11 -2.56 -5.15 3.44
N MET A 12 -2.09 -4.64 2.31
CA MET A 12 -0.70 -4.73 1.87
C MET A 12 -0.01 -3.38 2.05
N ASP A 13 1.28 -3.45 2.38
CA ASP A 13 2.16 -2.29 2.43
C ASP A 13 2.24 -1.58 1.07
N VAL A 14 2.04 -0.27 1.07
CA VAL A 14 2.27 0.59 -0.09
C VAL A 14 3.52 1.42 0.17
N LEU A 15 4.57 1.14 -0.59
CA LEU A 15 5.87 1.80 -0.49
C LEU A 15 6.10 2.76 -1.67
N VAL A 16 6.77 3.87 -1.38
CA VAL A 16 7.35 4.76 -2.41
C VAL A 16 8.84 4.88 -2.10
N ASN A 17 9.69 4.55 -3.06
CA ASN A 17 11.16 4.51 -2.90
C ASN A 17 11.60 3.67 -1.68
N GLY A 18 10.95 2.54 -1.43
CA GLY A 18 11.25 1.68 -0.28
C GLY A 18 10.77 2.24 1.08
N CYS A 19 10.05 3.36 1.08
CA CYS A 19 9.47 3.93 2.27
C CYS A 19 7.98 3.61 2.39
N LEU A 20 7.56 3.00 3.51
CA LEU A 20 6.16 2.74 3.80
C LEU A 20 5.37 4.05 3.98
N ILE A 21 4.38 4.27 3.10
CA ILE A 21 3.54 5.48 3.09
C ILE A 21 2.06 5.21 3.35
N ALA A 22 1.59 3.98 3.11
CA ALA A 22 0.18 3.62 3.28
C ALA A 22 0.01 2.10 3.46
N GLN A 23 -1.20 1.72 3.85
CA GLN A 23 -1.74 0.37 3.74
C GLN A 23 -2.90 0.39 2.75
N GLY A 24 -3.08 -0.68 1.98
CA GLY A 24 -4.21 -0.77 1.06
C GLY A 24 -4.55 -2.19 0.66
N GLU A 25 -5.77 -2.36 0.18
CA GLU A 25 -6.29 -3.65 -0.26
C GLU A 25 -6.48 -3.66 -1.79
N VAL A 26 -6.31 -4.83 -2.39
CA VAL A 26 -6.58 -5.02 -3.82
C VAL A 26 -8.08 -5.06 -4.04
N VAL A 27 -8.56 -4.19 -4.92
CA VAL A 27 -9.98 -4.13 -5.31
C VAL A 27 -10.12 -4.33 -6.80
N VAL A 28 -11.28 -4.83 -7.23
CA VAL A 28 -11.65 -4.95 -8.64
C VAL A 28 -12.94 -4.17 -8.87
N VAL A 29 -12.92 -3.21 -9.79
CA VAL A 29 -14.08 -2.41 -10.16
C VAL A 29 -14.19 -2.36 -11.67
N ASN A 30 -15.33 -2.80 -12.22
CA ASN A 30 -15.57 -2.88 -13.67
C ASN A 30 -14.43 -3.62 -14.41
N ASP A 31 -14.05 -4.80 -13.90
CA ASP A 31 -12.94 -5.62 -14.41
C ASP A 31 -11.56 -4.94 -14.41
N LYS A 32 -11.40 -3.85 -13.66
CA LYS A 32 -10.12 -3.17 -13.46
C LYS A 32 -9.61 -3.38 -12.05
N PHE A 33 -8.36 -3.82 -11.94
CA PHE A 33 -7.65 -3.89 -10.67
C PHE A 33 -7.29 -2.48 -10.18
N GLY A 34 -7.37 -2.28 -8.87
CA GLY A 34 -6.93 -1.09 -8.18
C GLY A 34 -6.48 -1.40 -6.77
N ILE A 35 -5.89 -0.40 -6.11
CA ILE A 35 -5.55 -0.47 -4.69
C ILE A 35 -6.38 0.60 -3.98
N ARG A 36 -7.19 0.18 -3.02
CA ARG A 36 -7.91 1.10 -2.13
C ARG A 36 -7.08 1.30 -0.87
N LEU A 37 -6.66 2.54 -0.63
CA LEU A 37 -5.90 2.88 0.57
C LEU A 37 -6.82 2.79 1.79
N THR A 38 -6.42 2.00 2.78
CA THR A 38 -7.13 1.83 4.05
C THR A 38 -6.57 2.77 5.12
N ASP A 39 -5.27 3.04 5.07
CA ASP A 39 -4.58 3.99 5.94
C ASP A 39 -3.44 4.68 5.18
N ILE A 40 -3.18 5.96 5.44
CA ILE A 40 -2.12 6.73 4.77
C ILE A 40 -1.56 7.81 5.70
N ILE A 41 -0.24 7.93 5.72
CA ILE A 41 0.43 8.96 6.52
C ILE A 41 0.13 10.36 5.98
N THR A 42 0.31 11.37 6.84
CA THR A 42 -0.01 12.76 6.48
C THR A 42 0.84 13.25 5.31
N PRO A 43 0.35 14.23 4.51
CA PRO A 43 1.16 14.83 3.45
C PRO A 43 2.52 15.35 3.92
N ALA A 44 2.56 15.98 5.11
CA ALA A 44 3.79 16.50 5.70
C ALA A 44 4.80 15.38 6.01
N GLU A 45 4.34 14.25 6.57
CA GLU A 45 5.20 13.10 6.84
C GLU A 45 5.68 12.40 5.57
N ARG A 46 4.87 12.34 4.51
CA ARG A 46 5.31 11.81 3.20
C ARG A 46 6.49 12.60 2.67
N ILE A 47 6.38 13.93 2.62
CA ILE A 47 7.48 14.79 2.14
C ILE A 47 8.72 14.60 3.02
N ARG A 48 8.56 14.55 4.35
CA ARG A 48 9.68 14.34 5.27
C ARG A 48 10.37 12.99 5.07
N LYS A 49 9.60 11.92 4.86
CA LYS A 49 10.13 10.56 4.70
C LYS A 49 10.78 10.34 3.32
N LEU A 50 10.28 10.99 2.28
CA LEU A 50 10.80 10.85 0.91
C LEU A 50 12.03 11.72 0.61
N ASN A 51 12.29 12.76 1.40
CA ASN A 51 13.46 13.62 1.27
C ASN A 51 14.68 13.15 2.10
N LYS A 52 14.58 11.99 2.75
CA LYS A 52 15.72 11.32 3.40
C LYS A 52 16.37 10.37 2.41
#